data_AF-A0AAD9R6X1-F1
#
_entry.id   AF-A0AAD9R6X1-F1
#
_cell.length_a   1.000
_cell.length_b   1.000
_cell.length_c   1.000
_cell.angle_alpha   90.00
_cell.angle_beta   90.00
_cell.angle_gamma   90.00
#
_symmetry.space_group_name_H-M   'P 1'
#
loop_
_entity.id
_entity.type
_entity.pdbx_description
1 polymer ?
#
loop_
_entity_poly.entity_id
_entity_poly.type
_entity_poly.pdbx_seq_one_letter_code
_entity_poly.pdbx_strand_id
1 'polypeptide(L)'
;MSFIDSDNCEVKQQGSQGFHLRTVLITSSLSCLITILIISFLLRNTAFVNIYIPNSDGSQNNEKVTAERRSYARNVELVMLPFAVKQGAVCLDGSPPGYYFRQGHGKGSNNWIIHFFGGAWCFDEESCFQRSKTRLGSSDFFPPHPPSLQGILSENDKINPDFYDWNLVLLCYCDGASFTGYRAHPVSVNGRYIYMRGRKILEVIIDQLIKSEFQKANRLLLSGTSAGSLGVMMNADFIRSRIPKSINVRALVDSGYFVDAASLSGDDIINRHFRKMFEVHNSVGGVDEDCARGFRPSVGWKCLFPQHAFRFVSTPLFVLQSAYDEWQLIHIRGINCQVPEYGDNFTMKRSLLRRSTTDAIAHAPIKPSPDKNWNYKHIHGIYCRPPECTRDERAAIMQFRNVSLYALRPVMQSASSGLFVSSCMEHSQSLYDDTWTSIFVNGYSVAEAVGNWMFERTDRHHHIDCEFPCNPSCANVW
;
A
#
# COMPACT_ATOMS: atom_id res chain seq x y z
N MET A 1 -21.09 22.15 -66.95
CA MET A 1 -20.50 20.83 -67.23
C MET A 1 -20.05 20.27 -65.88
N SER A 2 -20.83 19.32 -65.32
CA SER A 2 -20.57 18.37 -64.19
C SER A 2 -19.88 18.89 -62.89
N PHE A 3 -20.34 18.79 -61.63
CA PHE A 3 -21.47 18.26 -60.81
C PHE A 3 -21.37 19.02 -59.44
N ILE A 4 -22.37 19.75 -58.90
CA ILE A 4 -23.32 19.46 -57.77
C ILE A 4 -22.72 18.67 -56.56
N ASP A 5 -22.88 18.98 -55.26
CA ASP A 5 -23.27 20.14 -54.40
C ASP A 5 -23.14 19.69 -52.91
N SER A 6 -23.14 20.64 -51.98
CA SER A 6 -23.92 20.67 -50.71
C SER A 6 -23.15 21.07 -49.43
N ASP A 7 -22.87 22.37 -49.31
CA ASP A 7 -22.89 23.05 -48.01
C ASP A 7 -23.68 24.35 -48.16
N ASN A 8 -25.02 24.19 -48.16
CA ASN A 8 -25.99 25.27 -48.19
C ASN A 8 -26.05 25.94 -46.81
N CYS A 9 -25.35 27.07 -46.64
CA CYS A 9 -25.56 27.99 -45.53
C CYS A 9 -26.31 29.25 -46.02
N GLU A 10 -27.62 29.32 -45.76
CA GLU A 10 -28.33 30.61 -45.73
C GLU A 10 -28.42 31.09 -44.27
N VAL A 11 -27.82 32.25 -44.01
CA VAL A 11 -27.95 32.99 -42.76
C VAL A 11 -29.15 33.94 -42.89
N LYS A 12 -30.18 33.73 -42.08
CA LYS A 12 -31.15 34.79 -41.73
C LYS A 12 -31.08 35.08 -40.24
N GLN A 13 -30.56 36.27 -39.90
CA GLN A 13 -30.77 36.91 -38.60
C GLN A 13 -32.06 37.72 -38.62
N GLN A 14 -32.90 37.58 -37.59
CA GLN A 14 -33.68 38.68 -37.03
C GLN A 14 -34.14 38.36 -35.60
N GLY A 15 -33.76 39.25 -34.66
CA GLY A 15 -34.22 39.55 -33.27
C GLY A 15 -34.70 38.41 -32.36
N SER A 16 -34.33 38.31 -31.08
CA SER A 16 -34.02 39.35 -30.11
C SER A 16 -33.40 38.75 -28.84
N GLN A 17 -32.64 39.59 -28.14
CA GLN A 17 -32.27 39.62 -26.72
C GLN A 17 -31.98 38.30 -25.94
N GLY A 18 -30.74 38.17 -25.47
CA GLY A 18 -30.35 37.27 -24.38
C GLY A 18 -28.91 36.79 -24.48
N PHE A 19 -28.01 37.32 -23.66
CA PHE A 19 -26.62 36.85 -23.55
C PHE A 19 -26.60 35.39 -23.03
N HIS A 20 -26.20 34.45 -23.88
CA HIS A 20 -25.84 33.08 -23.49
C HIS A 20 -24.44 32.77 -24.03
N LEU A 21 -23.51 32.46 -23.13
CA LEU A 21 -22.17 31.98 -23.43
C LEU A 21 -22.30 30.61 -24.14
N ARG A 22 -21.94 30.53 -25.42
CA ARG A 22 -21.84 29.25 -26.15
C ARG A 22 -20.51 28.56 -25.79
N THR A 23 -20.58 27.47 -25.06
CA THR A 23 -19.48 26.49 -24.97
C THR A 23 -19.45 25.69 -26.26
N VAL A 24 -18.43 25.91 -27.09
CA VAL A 24 -18.14 25.08 -28.26
C VAL A 24 -17.41 23.82 -27.79
N LEU A 25 -18.06 22.67 -27.85
CA LEU A 25 -17.45 21.36 -27.63
C LEU A 25 -16.79 20.90 -28.93
N ILE A 26 -15.45 20.96 -29.00
CA ILE A 26 -14.67 20.26 -30.01
C ILE A 26 -14.32 18.88 -29.43
N THR A 27 -15.09 17.85 -29.77
CA THR A 27 -14.80 16.47 -29.40
C THR A 27 -13.81 15.86 -30.41
N SER A 28 -12.51 16.03 -30.17
CA SER A 28 -11.52 15.18 -30.81
C SER A 28 -11.44 13.85 -30.05
N SER A 29 -11.49 12.74 -30.76
CA SER A 29 -11.32 11.38 -30.23
C SER A 29 -10.01 11.20 -29.45
N LEU A 30 -9.01 12.04 -29.74
CA LEU A 30 -7.75 12.12 -29.00
C LEU A 30 -7.92 12.67 -27.58
N SER A 31 -8.80 13.66 -27.39
CA SER A 31 -9.13 14.20 -26.06
C SER A 31 -9.85 13.16 -25.20
N CYS A 32 -10.74 12.37 -25.80
CA CYS A 32 -11.43 11.28 -25.11
C CYS A 32 -10.45 10.16 -24.71
N LEU A 33 -9.51 9.79 -25.59
CA LEU A 33 -8.49 8.77 -25.28
C LEU A 33 -7.53 9.21 -24.18
N ILE A 34 -7.08 10.48 -24.22
CA ILE A 34 -6.23 11.07 -23.18
C ILE A 34 -7.01 11.16 -21.86
N THR A 35 -8.29 11.53 -21.90
CA THR A 35 -9.13 11.60 -20.71
C THR A 35 -9.40 10.20 -20.14
N ILE A 36 -9.60 9.17 -20.97
CA ILE A 36 -9.75 7.77 -20.52
C ILE A 36 -8.42 7.23 -19.98
N LEU A 37 -7.27 7.57 -20.57
CA LEU A 37 -5.96 7.17 -20.06
C LEU A 37 -5.63 7.89 -18.75
N ILE A 38 -5.98 9.17 -18.62
CA ILE A 38 -5.84 9.95 -17.38
C ILE A 38 -6.80 9.41 -16.32
N ILE A 39 -8.06 9.13 -16.66
CA ILE A 39 -9.03 8.55 -15.72
C ILE A 39 -8.62 7.12 -15.35
N SER A 40 -8.12 6.29 -16.27
CA SER A 40 -7.60 4.95 -15.98
C SER A 40 -6.33 5.02 -15.13
N PHE A 41 -5.44 5.98 -15.39
CA PHE A 41 -4.26 6.24 -14.58
C PHE A 41 -4.64 6.77 -13.19
N LEU A 42 -5.61 7.68 -13.10
CA LEU A 42 -6.15 8.21 -11.85
C LEU A 42 -6.93 7.15 -11.08
N LEU A 43 -7.75 6.31 -11.72
CA LEU A 43 -8.48 5.20 -11.10
C LEU A 43 -7.55 4.08 -10.63
N ARG A 44 -6.52 3.74 -11.42
CA ARG A 44 -5.47 2.79 -11.01
C ARG A 44 -4.64 3.32 -9.85
N ASN A 45 -4.43 4.64 -9.75
CA ASN A 45 -3.73 5.26 -8.62
C ASN A 45 -4.65 5.63 -7.44
N THR A 46 -5.96 5.77 -7.61
CA THR A 46 -6.94 6.09 -6.54
C THR A 46 -7.59 4.85 -5.93
N ALA A 47 -7.59 3.71 -6.61
CA ALA A 47 -7.93 2.41 -6.01
C ALA A 47 -7.03 2.10 -4.79
N PHE A 48 -5.76 2.51 -4.83
CA PHE A 48 -4.85 2.46 -3.68
C PHE A 48 -5.24 3.37 -2.50
N VAL A 49 -5.92 4.49 -2.78
CA VAL A 49 -6.21 5.54 -1.78
C VAL A 49 -7.48 5.25 -0.99
N ASN A 50 -8.47 4.56 -1.55
CA ASN A 50 -9.80 4.46 -0.92
C ASN A 50 -9.97 3.34 0.10
N ILE A 51 -8.94 2.52 0.36
CA ILE A 51 -9.19 1.18 0.91
C ILE A 51 -8.55 0.89 2.26
N TYR A 52 -7.73 1.82 2.76
CA TYR A 52 -7.66 1.91 4.22
C TYR A 52 -8.87 2.71 4.76
N ILE A 53 -9.35 3.77 4.10
CA ILE A 53 -10.50 4.63 4.46
C ILE A 53 -10.93 5.35 3.15
N PRO A 54 -12.19 5.30 2.68
CA PRO A 54 -12.58 6.04 1.48
C PRO A 54 -12.76 7.53 1.76
N ASN A 55 -12.48 8.38 0.76
CA ASN A 55 -12.77 9.82 0.81
C ASN A 55 -14.24 10.04 1.19
N SER A 56 -14.52 10.84 2.21
CA SER A 56 -15.85 11.35 2.46
C SER A 56 -16.14 12.46 1.45
N ASP A 57 -16.57 12.09 0.24
CA ASP A 57 -17.21 13.07 -0.63
C ASP A 57 -18.52 13.50 0.02
N GLY A 58 -18.65 14.80 0.23
CA GLY A 58 -19.85 15.44 0.76
C GLY A 58 -21.05 15.13 -0.12
N SER A 59 -21.82 14.14 0.29
CA SER A 59 -23.16 13.87 -0.21
C SER A 59 -24.01 13.48 1.00
N GLN A 60 -24.63 14.48 1.59
CA GLN A 60 -25.75 14.25 2.51
C GLN A 60 -26.82 13.53 1.71
N ASN A 61 -27.01 12.23 1.99
CA ASN A 61 -28.29 11.49 1.99
C ASN A 61 -28.01 9.97 1.88
N ASN A 62 -27.67 9.33 3.01
CA ASN A 62 -28.06 7.95 3.36
C ASN A 62 -27.38 7.48 4.67
N GLU A 63 -27.59 8.22 5.77
CA GLU A 63 -26.93 7.95 7.07
C GLU A 63 -27.34 6.65 7.78
N LYS A 64 -28.41 5.95 7.35
CA LYS A 64 -28.90 4.76 8.07
C LYS A 64 -28.46 3.41 7.50
N VAL A 65 -27.99 3.33 6.25
CA VAL A 65 -27.65 2.04 5.60
C VAL A 65 -26.13 1.80 5.52
N THR A 66 -25.31 2.82 5.73
CA THR A 66 -23.84 2.75 5.70
C THR A 66 -23.19 2.58 7.08
N ALA A 67 -23.93 2.85 8.17
CA ALA A 67 -23.41 2.80 9.54
C ALA A 67 -23.12 1.38 10.04
N GLU A 68 -23.78 0.34 9.50
CA GLU A 68 -23.59 -1.06 9.92
C GLU A 68 -22.36 -1.75 9.28
N ARG A 69 -21.64 -1.10 8.34
CA ARG A 69 -20.55 -1.75 7.57
C ARG A 69 -19.13 -1.23 7.83
N ARG A 70 -18.92 -0.28 8.75
CA ARG A 70 -17.57 0.23 9.07
C ARG A 70 -17.38 0.37 10.57
N SER A 71 -16.81 -0.66 11.18
CA SER A 71 -16.32 -0.58 12.56
C SER A 71 -14.98 0.16 12.57
N TYR A 72 -14.85 1.12 13.48
CA TYR A 72 -13.61 1.87 13.74
C TYR A 72 -13.06 1.45 15.10
N ALA A 73 -11.73 1.43 15.25
CA ALA A 73 -11.09 1.14 16.53
C ALA A 73 -11.16 2.37 17.45
N ARG A 74 -12.27 2.51 18.19
CA ARG A 74 -12.55 3.71 19.01
C ARG A 74 -11.59 3.89 20.19
N ASN A 75 -10.91 2.83 20.59
CA ASN A 75 -9.86 2.81 21.60
C ASN A 75 -8.48 3.27 21.07
N VAL A 76 -8.41 3.65 19.79
CA VAL A 76 -7.19 4.12 19.13
C VAL A 76 -7.43 5.56 18.69
N GLU A 77 -6.71 6.51 19.29
CA GLU A 77 -6.98 7.94 19.16
C GLU A 77 -5.94 8.65 18.28
N LEU A 78 -6.39 9.59 17.45
CA LEU A 78 -5.51 10.44 16.66
C LEU A 78 -4.81 11.49 17.52
N VAL A 79 -3.48 11.48 17.51
CA VAL A 79 -2.61 12.48 18.13
C VAL A 79 -2.00 13.36 17.03
N MET A 80 -2.49 14.60 16.94
CA MET A 80 -1.97 15.61 16.02
C MET A 80 -0.79 16.37 16.62
N LEU A 81 0.20 16.73 15.79
CA LEU A 81 1.40 17.46 16.21
C LEU A 81 1.47 18.86 15.57
N PRO A 82 0.59 19.82 15.94
CA PRO A 82 0.57 21.15 15.34
C PRO A 82 1.88 21.93 15.54
N PHE A 83 2.62 21.65 16.62
CA PHE A 83 3.93 22.27 16.87
C PHE A 83 4.98 21.88 15.81
N ALA A 84 4.81 20.74 15.14
CA ALA A 84 5.75 20.21 14.16
C ALA A 84 5.85 21.08 12.90
N VAL A 85 4.79 21.83 12.58
CA VAL A 85 4.78 22.80 11.47
C VAL A 85 5.88 23.84 11.62
N LYS A 86 6.09 24.35 12.84
CA LYS A 86 7.16 25.32 13.14
C LYS A 86 8.57 24.72 13.00
N GLN A 87 8.68 23.39 13.01
CA GLN A 87 9.93 22.65 12.81
C GLN A 87 10.10 22.18 11.36
N GLY A 88 9.19 22.56 10.45
CA GLY A 88 9.21 22.16 9.05
C GLY A 88 8.79 20.71 8.79
N ALA A 89 8.23 20.02 9.78
CA ALA A 89 7.60 18.71 9.62
C ALA A 89 6.13 18.90 9.27
N VAL A 90 5.79 18.67 8.00
CA VAL A 90 4.44 18.85 7.44
C VAL A 90 4.14 17.77 6.41
N CYS A 91 2.87 17.41 6.25
CA CYS A 91 2.39 16.55 5.16
C CYS A 91 2.56 17.24 3.79
N LEU A 92 2.29 16.53 2.70
CA LEU A 92 2.47 17.04 1.32
C LEU A 92 1.77 18.39 1.07
N ASP A 93 0.62 18.64 1.69
CA ASP A 93 -0.14 19.90 1.57
C ASP A 93 0.28 21.02 2.54
N GLY A 94 1.20 20.74 3.48
CA GLY A 94 1.63 21.67 4.52
C GLY A 94 0.91 21.52 5.88
N SER A 95 -0.06 20.63 5.98
CA SER A 95 -0.77 20.33 7.23
C SER A 95 0.14 19.59 8.25
N PRO A 96 -0.14 19.68 9.57
CA PRO A 96 0.69 19.03 10.58
C PRO A 96 0.63 17.49 10.49
N PRO A 97 1.72 16.78 10.80
CA PRO A 97 1.67 15.34 10.93
C PRO A 97 0.90 14.90 12.18
N GLY A 98 0.55 13.62 12.21
CA GLY A 98 -0.03 12.94 13.36
C GLY A 98 0.25 11.45 13.35
N TYR A 99 -0.11 10.79 14.44
CA TYR A 99 -0.11 9.34 14.57
C TYR A 99 -1.31 8.92 15.40
N TYR A 100 -1.78 7.69 15.24
CA TYR A 100 -2.75 7.14 16.18
C TYR A 100 -2.05 6.44 17.33
N PHE A 101 -2.67 6.46 18.51
CA PHE A 101 -2.13 5.84 19.71
C PHE A 101 -3.20 4.99 20.41
N ARG A 102 -2.79 3.79 20.84
CA ARG A 102 -3.51 2.96 21.81
C ARG A 102 -2.55 2.57 22.92
N GLN A 103 -2.96 2.83 24.16
CA GLN A 103 -2.18 2.48 25.33
C GLN A 103 -2.19 0.97 25.57
N GLY A 104 -1.02 0.41 25.86
CA GLY A 104 -0.87 -0.99 26.24
C GLY A 104 -1.29 -1.24 27.69
N HIS A 105 -1.51 -2.50 28.04
CA HIS A 105 -1.95 -2.91 29.37
C HIS A 105 -1.27 -4.20 29.82
N GLY A 106 -1.56 -4.65 31.05
CA GLY A 106 -1.09 -5.94 31.54
C GLY A 106 0.43 -6.11 31.48
N LYS A 107 0.89 -7.19 30.83
CA LYS A 107 2.33 -7.52 30.73
C LYS A 107 2.99 -6.78 29.56
N GLY A 108 2.21 -6.35 28.57
CA GLY A 108 2.64 -5.61 27.39
C GLY A 108 2.79 -4.11 27.58
N SER A 109 2.42 -3.55 28.74
CA SER A 109 2.41 -2.09 28.97
C SER A 109 3.76 -1.38 28.80
N ASN A 110 4.88 -2.11 28.85
CA ASN A 110 6.23 -1.59 28.62
C ASN A 110 6.80 -1.98 27.25
N ASN A 111 6.00 -2.58 26.37
CA ASN A 111 6.38 -2.94 25.02
C ASN A 111 5.57 -2.11 24.02
N TRP A 112 6.17 -1.87 22.86
CA TRP A 112 5.66 -0.92 21.88
C TRP A 112 5.71 -1.48 20.47
N ILE A 113 4.67 -1.23 19.69
CA ILE A 113 4.64 -1.38 18.24
C ILE A 113 4.57 0.02 17.63
N ILE A 114 5.48 0.34 16.71
CA ILE A 114 5.34 1.48 15.82
C ILE A 114 5.09 0.93 14.42
N HIS A 115 3.85 1.05 13.94
CA HIS A 115 3.43 0.53 12.65
C HIS A 115 3.37 1.64 11.58
N PHE A 116 3.96 1.36 10.41
CA PHE A 116 3.98 2.22 9.24
C PHE A 116 2.92 1.74 8.25
N PHE A 117 1.87 2.55 8.07
CA PHE A 117 0.88 2.26 7.04
C PHE A 117 1.45 2.39 5.63
N GLY A 118 1.02 1.49 4.75
CA GLY A 118 1.31 1.55 3.33
C GLY A 118 0.39 2.52 2.58
N GLY A 119 0.59 2.59 1.26
CA GLY A 119 -0.23 3.42 0.37
C GLY A 119 0.50 3.89 -0.88
N ALA A 120 1.39 3.07 -1.44
CA ALA A 120 2.22 3.39 -2.60
C ALA A 120 2.99 4.73 -2.43
N TRP A 121 3.35 5.38 -3.55
CA TRP A 121 4.16 6.60 -3.58
C TRP A 121 3.62 7.60 -4.60
N CYS A 122 4.20 8.80 -4.64
CA CYS A 122 4.10 9.69 -5.80
C CYS A 122 5.48 9.84 -6.47
N PHE A 123 5.49 10.17 -7.77
CA PHE A 123 6.68 10.01 -8.63
C PHE A 123 7.07 11.29 -9.37
N ASP A 124 6.27 12.34 -9.26
CA ASP A 124 6.53 13.66 -9.83
C ASP A 124 5.72 14.71 -9.06
N GLU A 125 6.01 15.98 -9.31
CA GLU A 125 5.42 17.09 -8.55
C GLU A 125 3.89 17.15 -8.72
N GLU A 126 3.37 16.80 -9.90
CA GLU A 126 1.93 16.75 -10.16
C GLU A 126 1.24 15.57 -9.46
N SER A 127 1.81 14.35 -9.51
CA SER A 127 1.24 13.21 -8.78
C SER A 127 1.30 13.42 -7.26
N CYS A 128 2.34 14.07 -6.74
CA CYS A 128 2.40 14.46 -5.33
C CYS A 128 1.39 15.56 -4.98
N PHE A 129 1.16 16.51 -5.88
CA PHE A 129 0.10 17.52 -5.74
C PHE A 129 -1.30 16.91 -5.72
N GLN A 130 -1.58 15.92 -6.57
CA GLN A 130 -2.86 15.22 -6.52
C GLN A 130 -3.01 14.38 -5.24
N ARG A 131 -1.92 13.73 -4.81
CA ARG A 131 -1.89 12.97 -3.56
C ARG A 131 -2.13 13.85 -2.33
N SER A 132 -1.67 15.10 -2.34
CA SER A 132 -1.88 16.06 -1.25
C SER A 132 -3.35 16.39 -0.97
N LYS A 133 -4.26 16.08 -1.90
CA LYS A 133 -5.71 16.27 -1.77
C LYS A 133 -6.41 15.05 -1.17
N THR A 134 -5.64 14.15 -0.57
CA THR A 134 -6.13 12.88 0.00
C THR A 134 -5.53 12.67 1.38
N ARG A 135 -6.07 11.73 2.14
CA ARG A 135 -5.50 11.27 3.42
C ARG A 135 -4.06 10.73 3.33
N LEU A 136 -3.55 10.46 2.13
CA LEU A 136 -2.16 10.03 1.93
C LEU A 136 -1.20 11.20 1.65
N GLY A 137 -1.69 12.44 1.78
CA GLY A 137 -0.89 13.65 1.61
C GLY A 137 -1.34 14.84 2.45
N SER A 138 -2.41 14.70 3.25
CA SER A 138 -2.94 15.77 4.10
C SER A 138 -3.60 15.19 5.35
N SER A 139 -3.31 15.81 6.49
CA SER A 139 -3.94 15.47 7.76
C SER A 139 -5.39 15.93 7.89
N ASP A 140 -5.83 16.83 7.00
CA ASP A 140 -7.21 17.33 7.00
C ASP A 140 -8.22 16.21 6.69
N PHE A 141 -7.75 15.08 6.15
CA PHE A 141 -8.54 13.88 5.86
C PHE A 141 -8.23 12.71 6.81
N PHE A 142 -7.48 12.92 7.90
CA PHE A 142 -7.30 11.86 8.91
C PHE A 142 -8.61 11.70 9.71
N PRO A 143 -9.22 10.49 9.73
CA PRO A 143 -10.33 10.27 10.64
C PRO A 143 -9.86 10.31 12.10
N PRO A 144 -10.77 10.56 13.05
CA PRO A 144 -10.41 10.55 14.47
C PRO A 144 -9.95 9.18 14.97
N HIS A 145 -10.40 8.11 14.30
CA HIS A 145 -10.07 6.72 14.63
C HIS A 145 -9.69 5.96 13.34
N PRO A 146 -8.73 5.03 13.42
CA PRO A 146 -8.45 4.15 12.29
C PRO A 146 -9.57 3.11 12.14
N PRO A 147 -9.63 2.43 10.97
CA PRO A 147 -10.45 1.24 10.80
C PRO A 147 -10.17 0.20 11.89
N SER A 148 -11.10 -0.74 12.10
CA SER A 148 -10.86 -1.89 12.97
C SER A 148 -9.53 -2.58 12.64
N LEU A 149 -8.72 -2.75 13.67
CA LEU A 149 -7.37 -3.31 13.58
C LEU A 149 -7.45 -4.83 13.71
N GLN A 150 -6.66 -5.52 12.88
CA GLN A 150 -6.64 -6.98 12.73
C GLN A 150 -5.19 -7.50 12.79
N GLY A 151 -5.05 -8.82 12.82
CA GLY A 151 -3.77 -9.52 12.85
C GLY A 151 -2.87 -9.02 13.98
N ILE A 152 -1.65 -8.62 13.67
CA ILE A 152 -0.66 -8.14 14.64
C ILE A 152 -1.09 -6.86 15.38
N LEU A 153 -2.06 -6.11 14.85
CA LEU A 153 -2.56 -4.88 15.45
C LEU A 153 -3.83 -5.10 16.29
N SER A 154 -4.41 -6.30 16.25
CA SER A 154 -5.61 -6.67 17.00
C SER A 154 -5.35 -6.65 18.51
N GLU A 155 -6.35 -6.25 19.29
CA GLU A 155 -6.35 -6.35 20.75
C GLU A 155 -6.92 -7.68 21.27
N ASN A 156 -7.37 -8.55 20.37
CA ASN A 156 -7.90 -9.86 20.71
C ASN A 156 -6.76 -10.85 20.94
N ASP A 157 -6.61 -11.34 22.17
CA ASP A 157 -5.57 -12.29 22.58
C ASP A 157 -5.65 -13.65 21.85
N LYS A 158 -6.81 -14.01 21.30
CA LYS A 158 -6.95 -15.23 20.48
C LYS A 158 -6.41 -15.07 19.07
N ILE A 159 -6.38 -13.83 18.57
CA ILE A 159 -5.86 -13.49 17.24
C ILE A 159 -4.39 -13.09 17.34
N ASN A 160 -4.05 -12.31 18.36
CA ASN A 160 -2.76 -11.67 18.54
C ASN A 160 -2.15 -11.96 19.92
N PRO A 161 -1.95 -13.23 20.28
CA PRO A 161 -1.63 -13.64 21.66
C PRO A 161 -0.36 -13.00 22.24
N ASP A 162 0.56 -12.62 21.37
CA ASP A 162 1.90 -12.13 21.72
C ASP A 162 2.01 -10.61 21.83
N PHE A 163 1.10 -9.88 21.16
CA PHE A 163 1.22 -8.43 20.99
C PHE A 163 -0.06 -7.64 21.33
N TYR A 164 -1.16 -8.31 21.66
CA TYR A 164 -2.47 -7.68 21.86
C TYR A 164 -2.48 -6.57 22.93
N ASP A 165 -1.63 -6.71 23.97
CA ASP A 165 -1.57 -5.82 25.11
C ASP A 165 -0.43 -4.78 25.04
N TRP A 166 0.24 -4.65 23.89
CA TRP A 166 1.33 -3.70 23.69
C TRP A 166 0.80 -2.29 23.40
N ASN A 167 1.60 -1.27 23.73
CA ASN A 167 1.34 0.09 23.24
C ASN A 167 1.45 0.10 21.72
N LEU A 168 0.53 0.78 21.06
CA LEU A 168 0.48 0.83 19.61
C LEU A 168 0.51 2.27 19.12
N VAL A 169 1.49 2.58 18.28
CA VAL A 169 1.59 3.82 17.52
C VAL A 169 1.42 3.49 16.04
N LEU A 170 0.46 4.13 15.39
CA LEU A 170 0.23 3.98 13.95
C LEU A 170 0.61 5.29 13.26
N LEU A 171 1.67 5.28 12.46
CA LEU A 171 2.11 6.47 11.75
C LEU A 171 1.15 6.80 10.61
N CYS A 172 0.65 8.04 10.59
CA CYS A 172 -0.14 8.51 9.46
C CYS A 172 0.78 8.77 8.26
N TYR A 173 0.60 8.00 7.19
CA TYR A 173 1.42 8.08 5.99
C TYR A 173 0.97 9.22 5.07
N CYS A 174 1.59 10.39 5.20
CA CYS A 174 1.21 11.60 4.44
C CYS A 174 2.35 12.25 3.64
N ASP A 175 3.50 11.59 3.48
CA ASP A 175 4.66 12.14 2.76
C ASP A 175 4.84 11.60 1.34
N GLY A 176 4.31 10.42 1.04
CA GLY A 176 4.35 9.82 -0.31
C GLY A 176 5.68 9.16 -0.71
N ALA A 177 6.64 9.01 0.21
CA ALA A 177 7.98 8.47 -0.06
C ALA A 177 8.49 7.53 1.04
N SER A 178 7.62 6.77 1.71
CA SER A 178 8.05 5.86 2.80
C SER A 178 8.92 6.53 3.87
N PHE A 179 8.65 7.82 4.17
CA PHE A 179 9.44 8.63 5.10
C PHE A 179 10.92 8.83 4.74
N THR A 180 11.35 8.53 3.50
CA THR A 180 12.74 8.72 3.08
C THR A 180 13.04 10.13 2.59
N GLY A 181 12.01 10.87 2.15
CA GLY A 181 12.16 12.16 1.48
C GLY A 181 12.45 13.35 2.39
N TYR A 182 13.36 14.22 1.98
CA TYR A 182 13.50 15.57 2.54
C TYR A 182 13.97 16.58 1.48
N ARG A 183 13.10 17.53 1.13
CA ARG A 183 13.48 18.76 0.42
C ARG A 183 13.55 19.92 1.43
N ALA A 184 14.45 20.88 1.25
CA ALA A 184 14.53 22.04 2.14
C ALA A 184 13.42 23.08 1.82
N HIS A 185 13.16 23.29 0.53
CA HIS A 185 12.18 24.24 0.02
C HIS A 185 10.95 23.52 -0.55
N PRO A 186 9.74 24.08 -0.42
CA PRO A 186 8.55 23.56 -1.07
C PRO A 186 8.59 23.79 -2.59
N VAL A 187 7.69 23.12 -3.30
CA VAL A 187 7.50 23.23 -4.76
C VAL A 187 6.18 23.89 -5.05
N SER A 188 6.14 24.86 -5.97
CA SER A 188 4.87 25.42 -6.46
C SER A 188 4.34 24.61 -7.64
N VAL A 189 3.16 24.01 -7.48
CA VAL A 189 2.42 23.30 -8.53
C VAL A 189 1.04 23.92 -8.61
N ASN A 190 0.66 24.44 -9.78
CA ASN A 190 -0.64 25.10 -10.00
C ASN A 190 -0.95 26.21 -8.96
N GLY A 191 0.07 26.98 -8.57
CA GLY A 191 -0.06 28.08 -7.59
C GLY A 191 -0.20 27.64 -6.13
N ARG A 192 -0.02 26.36 -5.81
CA ARG A 192 -0.01 25.82 -4.44
C ARG A 192 1.33 25.18 -4.11
N TYR A 193 1.75 25.30 -2.85
CA TYR A 193 2.98 24.67 -2.38
C TYR A 193 2.77 23.21 -1.99
N ILE A 194 3.72 22.36 -2.38
CA ILE A 194 3.83 20.96 -1.97
C ILE A 194 5.13 20.74 -1.21
N TYR A 195 5.06 19.92 -0.16
CA TYR A 195 6.14 19.70 0.81
C TYR A 195 6.58 18.23 0.91
N MET A 196 7.76 17.92 0.41
CA MET A 196 8.37 16.59 0.59
C MET A 196 9.19 16.58 1.90
N ARG A 197 8.58 16.16 3.02
CA ARG A 197 9.17 16.25 4.37
C ARG A 197 9.10 14.94 5.18
N GLY A 198 8.95 13.80 4.52
CA GLY A 198 8.79 12.48 5.16
C GLY A 198 9.81 12.19 6.27
N ARG A 199 11.10 12.39 6.00
CA ARG A 199 12.15 12.16 7.01
C ARG A 199 11.99 13.06 8.24
N LYS A 200 11.57 14.32 8.03
CA LYS A 200 11.36 15.29 9.11
C LYS A 200 10.10 15.00 9.91
N ILE A 201 9.03 14.51 9.27
CA ILE A 201 7.83 14.01 9.96
C ILE A 201 8.22 12.87 10.91
N LEU A 202 8.96 11.88 10.41
CA LEU A 202 9.38 10.74 11.23
C LEU A 202 10.24 11.18 12.41
N GLU A 203 11.24 12.05 12.17
CA GLU A 203 12.10 12.61 13.21
C GLU A 203 11.27 13.24 14.35
N VAL A 204 10.32 14.12 14.02
CA VAL A 204 9.52 14.83 15.03
C VAL A 204 8.58 13.89 15.79
N ILE A 205 8.02 12.87 15.12
CA ILE A 205 7.19 11.88 15.80
C ILE A 205 8.02 11.07 16.80
N ILE A 206 9.18 10.55 16.40
CA ILE A 206 10.05 9.78 17.31
C ILE A 206 10.53 10.65 18.48
N ASP A 207 10.93 11.90 18.21
CA ASP A 207 11.34 12.85 19.25
C ASP A 207 10.19 13.19 20.23
N GLN A 208 8.94 13.20 19.76
CA GLN A 208 7.77 13.34 20.61
C GLN A 208 7.53 12.09 21.47
N LEU A 209 7.63 10.89 20.89
CA LEU A 209 7.43 9.64 21.62
C LEU A 209 8.47 9.48 22.73
N ILE A 210 9.73 9.85 22.50
CA ILE A 210 10.79 9.78 23.53
C ILE A 210 10.53 10.69 24.73
N LYS A 211 9.66 11.70 24.62
CA LYS A 211 9.24 12.52 25.76
C LYS A 211 8.14 11.87 26.62
N SER A 212 7.67 10.69 26.23
CA SER A 212 6.63 9.92 26.93
C SER A 212 7.21 8.70 27.67
N GLU A 213 6.35 7.80 28.15
CA GLU A 213 6.75 6.53 28.76
C GLU A 213 7.47 5.58 27.77
N PHE A 214 7.40 5.84 26.46
CA PHE A 214 8.15 5.10 25.44
C PHE A 214 9.67 5.07 25.70
N GLN A 215 10.23 6.11 26.33
CA GLN A 215 11.66 6.12 26.69
C GLN A 215 12.06 4.99 27.66
N LYS A 216 11.09 4.41 28.38
CA LYS A 216 11.29 3.30 29.34
C LYS A 216 10.89 1.94 28.75
N ALA A 217 10.61 1.88 27.45
CA ALA A 217 10.19 0.64 26.81
C ALA A 217 11.24 -0.47 26.97
N ASN A 218 10.78 -1.71 27.19
CA ASN A 218 11.64 -2.88 27.15
C ASN A 218 11.91 -3.31 25.71
N ARG A 219 10.86 -3.31 24.89
CA ARG A 219 10.88 -3.78 23.50
C ARG A 219 10.15 -2.81 22.59
N LEU A 220 10.71 -2.65 21.40
CA LEU A 220 10.09 -1.98 20.27
C LEU A 220 10.05 -2.93 19.09
N LEU A 221 8.85 -3.20 18.59
CA LEU A 221 8.64 -3.77 17.28
C LEU A 221 8.32 -2.65 16.29
N LEU A 222 9.24 -2.37 15.37
CA LEU A 222 8.91 -1.62 14.17
C LEU A 222 8.15 -2.56 13.24
N SER A 223 7.02 -2.13 12.70
CA SER A 223 6.22 -2.93 11.78
C SER A 223 5.74 -2.03 10.65
N GLY A 224 5.45 -2.60 9.50
CA GLY A 224 4.86 -1.86 8.40
C GLY A 224 4.42 -2.82 7.33
N THR A 225 3.53 -2.34 6.46
CA THR A 225 3.03 -3.09 5.32
C THR A 225 3.26 -2.32 4.02
N SER A 226 3.64 -3.01 2.95
CA SER A 226 3.80 -2.41 1.60
C SER A 226 4.79 -1.24 1.62
N ALA A 227 4.43 -0.06 1.10
CA ALA A 227 5.25 1.15 1.19
C ALA A 227 5.66 1.52 2.64
N GLY A 228 4.81 1.24 3.63
CA GLY A 228 5.14 1.47 5.03
C GLY A 228 6.23 0.50 5.53
N SER A 229 6.17 -0.75 5.07
CA SER A 229 7.21 -1.75 5.33
C SER A 229 8.55 -1.38 4.69
N LEU A 230 8.54 -0.80 3.49
CA LEU A 230 9.76 -0.23 2.91
C LEU A 230 10.29 0.89 3.81
N GLY A 231 9.39 1.74 4.34
CA GLY A 231 9.73 2.77 5.31
C GLY A 231 10.37 2.24 6.58
N VAL A 232 9.87 1.12 7.13
CA VAL A 232 10.50 0.42 8.26
C VAL A 232 11.94 0.05 7.92
N MET A 233 12.15 -0.64 6.79
CA MET A 233 13.49 -1.10 6.42
C MET A 233 14.47 0.06 6.22
N MET A 234 14.04 1.14 5.56
CA MET A 234 14.89 2.31 5.29
C MET A 234 15.18 3.16 6.53
N ASN A 235 14.33 3.08 7.56
CA ASN A 235 14.43 3.95 8.73
C ASN A 235 14.70 3.20 10.05
N ALA A 236 14.81 1.87 10.05
CA ALA A 236 15.01 1.08 11.27
C ALA A 236 16.25 1.54 12.06
N ASP A 237 17.39 1.68 11.39
CA ASP A 237 18.64 2.10 12.03
C ASP A 237 18.62 3.59 12.41
N PHE A 238 17.94 4.43 11.62
CA PHE A 238 17.70 5.82 11.99
C PHE A 238 16.91 5.92 13.28
N ILE A 239 15.80 5.18 13.42
CA ILE A 239 15.01 5.15 14.66
C ILE A 239 15.85 4.59 15.80
N ARG A 240 16.57 3.48 15.56
CA ARG A 240 17.48 2.88 16.55
C ARG A 240 18.49 3.88 17.11
N SER A 241 19.00 4.79 16.27
CA SER A 241 19.97 5.83 16.64
C SER A 241 19.39 6.94 17.51
N ARG A 242 18.06 7.13 17.51
CA ARG A 242 17.37 8.21 18.25
C ARG A 242 16.75 7.77 19.56
N ILE A 243 16.68 6.47 19.82
CA ILE A 243 16.04 5.91 21.02
C ILE A 243 17.09 5.32 21.99
N PRO A 244 16.76 5.19 23.29
CA PRO A 244 17.68 4.63 24.28
C PRO A 244 18.26 3.26 23.88
N LYS A 245 19.53 3.04 24.22
CA LYS A 245 20.20 1.78 23.91
C LYS A 245 19.61 0.57 24.62
N SER A 246 18.93 0.79 25.76
CA SER A 246 18.26 -0.22 26.58
C SER A 246 17.03 -0.84 25.91
N ILE A 247 16.42 -0.17 24.93
CA ILE A 247 15.24 -0.70 24.22
C ILE A 247 15.72 -1.77 23.22
N ASN A 248 15.18 -2.99 23.33
CA ASN A 248 15.41 -4.03 22.33
C ASN A 248 14.54 -3.75 21.09
N VAL A 249 15.19 -3.46 19.96
CA VAL A 249 14.52 -3.09 18.71
C VAL A 249 14.61 -4.23 17.71
N ARG A 250 13.46 -4.56 17.12
CA ARG A 250 13.31 -5.52 16.03
C ARG A 250 12.33 -4.95 15.00
N ALA A 251 12.47 -5.34 13.75
CA ALA A 251 11.63 -4.82 12.66
C ALA A 251 10.97 -5.93 11.85
N LEU A 252 9.65 -5.84 11.69
CA LEU A 252 8.83 -6.68 10.83
C LEU A 252 8.58 -5.97 9.51
N VAL A 253 8.98 -6.61 8.41
CA VAL A 253 8.90 -6.09 7.05
C VAL A 253 7.85 -6.91 6.29
N ASP A 254 6.58 -6.47 6.29
CA ASP A 254 5.48 -7.16 5.61
C ASP A 254 5.20 -6.61 4.21
N SER A 255 5.43 -7.45 3.20
CA SER A 255 5.15 -7.15 1.79
C SER A 255 5.87 -5.89 1.29
N GLY A 256 6.97 -5.52 1.96
CA GLY A 256 7.83 -4.39 1.64
C GLY A 256 9.16 -4.78 1.01
N TYR A 257 9.42 -6.08 0.80
CA TYR A 257 10.61 -6.57 0.12
C TYR A 257 10.44 -6.50 -1.40
N PHE A 258 10.39 -5.28 -1.93
CA PHE A 258 10.22 -5.04 -3.37
C PHE A 258 11.44 -5.54 -4.15
N VAL A 259 11.19 -6.28 -5.23
CA VAL A 259 12.24 -6.93 -6.01
C VAL A 259 12.64 -6.06 -7.19
N ASP A 260 13.95 -5.86 -7.36
CA ASP A 260 14.55 -5.18 -8.51
C ASP A 260 14.59 -6.16 -9.70
N ALA A 261 13.51 -6.17 -10.48
CA ALA A 261 13.32 -7.03 -11.63
C ALA A 261 12.63 -6.30 -12.78
N ALA A 262 12.93 -6.72 -14.01
CA ALA A 262 12.26 -6.26 -15.22
C ALA A 262 10.84 -6.86 -15.34
N SER A 263 9.97 -6.17 -16.07
CA SER A 263 8.64 -6.67 -16.41
C SER A 263 8.69 -7.89 -17.33
N LEU A 264 7.55 -8.54 -17.55
CA LEU A 264 7.41 -9.61 -18.55
C LEU A 264 7.76 -9.12 -19.97
N SER A 265 7.48 -7.86 -20.29
CA SER A 265 7.85 -7.22 -21.57
C SER A 265 9.32 -6.76 -21.64
N GLY A 266 10.10 -6.91 -20.56
CA GLY A 266 11.48 -6.44 -20.47
C GLY A 266 11.63 -4.97 -20.03
N ASP A 267 10.53 -4.32 -19.65
CA ASP A 267 10.53 -2.93 -19.15
C ASP A 267 10.96 -2.83 -17.70
N ASP A 268 11.76 -1.82 -17.39
CA ASP A 268 12.20 -1.49 -16.02
C ASP A 268 11.18 -0.64 -15.26
N ILE A 269 9.94 -1.13 -15.10
CA ILE A 269 8.81 -0.36 -14.54
C ILE A 269 9.12 0.15 -13.12
N ILE A 270 9.45 -0.76 -12.19
CA ILE A 270 9.71 -0.41 -10.79
C ILE A 270 10.95 0.47 -10.63
N ASN A 271 11.96 0.23 -11.47
CA ASN A 271 13.19 1.00 -11.50
C ASN A 271 12.94 2.46 -11.87
N ARG A 272 12.10 2.72 -12.89
CA ARG A 272 11.67 4.08 -13.23
C ARG A 272 10.91 4.73 -12.08
N HIS A 273 10.01 4.00 -11.42
CA HIS A 273 9.23 4.53 -10.29
C HIS A 273 10.12 4.86 -9.09
N PHE A 274 11.00 3.96 -8.66
CA PHE A 274 11.88 4.19 -7.50
C PHE A 274 12.87 5.31 -7.77
N ARG A 275 13.45 5.38 -8.98
CA ARG A 275 14.31 6.50 -9.38
C ARG A 275 13.56 7.83 -9.30
N LYS A 276 12.36 7.90 -9.90
CA LYS A 276 11.52 9.09 -9.88
C LYS A 276 11.14 9.52 -8.46
N MET A 277 10.69 8.58 -7.62
CA MET A 277 10.37 8.85 -6.22
C MET A 277 11.59 9.37 -5.46
N PHE A 278 12.75 8.74 -5.64
CA PHE A 278 14.00 9.15 -5.01
C PHE A 278 14.38 10.59 -5.38
N GLU A 279 14.30 10.93 -6.66
CA GLU A 279 14.65 12.25 -7.19
C GLU A 279 13.64 13.32 -6.74
N VAL A 280 12.33 13.10 -6.93
CA VAL A 280 11.30 14.13 -6.63
C VAL A 280 11.20 14.44 -5.13
N HIS A 281 11.48 13.46 -4.26
CA HIS A 281 11.46 13.63 -2.80
C HIS A 281 12.81 13.98 -2.19
N ASN A 282 13.91 13.96 -2.97
CA ASN A 282 15.27 14.04 -2.48
C ASN A 282 15.54 13.06 -1.32
N SER A 283 15.38 11.76 -1.62
CA SER A 283 15.49 10.68 -0.63
C SER A 283 16.92 10.27 -0.28
N VAL A 284 17.93 11.07 -0.65
CA VAL A 284 19.35 10.78 -0.41
C VAL A 284 19.64 10.54 1.08
N GLY A 285 19.07 11.37 1.97
CA GLY A 285 19.25 11.21 3.42
C GLY A 285 18.30 10.19 4.08
N GLY A 286 17.47 9.51 3.29
CA GLY A 286 16.50 8.52 3.76
C GLY A 286 16.83 7.08 3.41
N VAL A 287 17.79 6.85 2.51
CA VAL A 287 18.38 5.53 2.27
C VAL A 287 19.63 5.36 3.12
N ASP A 288 20.09 4.12 3.26
CA ASP A 288 21.33 3.83 3.94
C ASP A 288 22.55 4.45 3.23
N GLU A 289 23.39 5.15 4.00
CA GLU A 289 24.54 5.89 3.46
C GLU A 289 25.61 4.94 2.90
N ASP A 290 25.85 3.80 3.55
CA ASP A 290 26.86 2.82 3.14
C ASP A 290 26.44 2.11 1.85
N CYS A 291 25.14 1.79 1.75
CA CYS A 291 24.55 1.35 0.50
C CYS A 291 24.77 2.39 -0.61
N ALA A 292 24.42 3.65 -0.36
CA ALA A 292 24.53 4.70 -1.37
C ALA A 292 25.98 4.93 -1.80
N ARG A 293 26.94 4.87 -0.87
CA ARG A 293 28.39 4.97 -1.13
C ARG A 293 28.93 3.82 -1.98
N GLY A 294 28.30 2.65 -1.92
CA GLY A 294 28.63 1.50 -2.78
C GLY A 294 28.26 1.70 -4.26
N PHE A 295 27.42 2.70 -4.57
CA PHE A 295 26.99 3.03 -5.92
C PHE A 295 27.54 4.38 -6.39
N ARG A 296 27.51 4.60 -7.71
CA ARG A 296 27.67 5.96 -8.26
C ARG A 296 26.49 6.82 -7.79
N PRO A 297 26.68 8.15 -7.59
CA PRO A 297 25.59 9.03 -7.14
C PRO A 297 24.30 8.93 -7.98
N SER A 298 24.41 8.75 -9.30
CA SER A 298 23.25 8.60 -10.21
C SER A 298 22.48 7.27 -10.07
N VAL A 299 23.02 6.32 -9.30
CA VAL A 299 22.46 4.97 -9.10
C VAL A 299 22.07 4.74 -7.62
N GLY A 300 22.37 5.68 -6.72
CA GLY A 300 22.08 5.55 -5.28
C GLY A 300 20.60 5.26 -4.96
N TRP A 301 19.67 5.62 -5.84
CA TRP A 301 18.25 5.26 -5.73
C TRP A 301 17.99 3.75 -5.70
N LYS A 302 18.93 2.90 -6.16
CA LYS A 302 18.85 1.44 -6.03
C LYS A 302 18.83 0.99 -4.57
N CYS A 303 19.32 1.81 -3.63
CA CYS A 303 19.23 1.54 -2.20
C CYS A 303 17.80 1.61 -1.64
N LEU A 304 16.82 2.04 -2.44
CA LEU A 304 15.41 1.82 -2.10
C LEU A 304 14.98 0.35 -2.24
N PHE A 305 15.74 -0.49 -2.96
CA PHE A 305 15.41 -1.91 -3.02
C PHE A 305 16.05 -2.65 -1.84
N PRO A 306 15.24 -3.37 -1.04
CA PRO A 306 15.70 -4.20 0.06
C PRO A 306 16.86 -5.13 -0.28
N GLN A 307 16.85 -5.75 -1.47
CA GLN A 307 17.93 -6.65 -1.89
C GLN A 307 19.32 -6.00 -1.98
N HIS A 308 19.39 -4.68 -2.17
CA HIS A 308 20.65 -3.92 -2.22
C HIS A 308 20.99 -3.33 -0.85
N ALA A 309 19.98 -2.89 -0.11
CA ALA A 309 20.18 -2.21 1.18
C ALA A 309 20.34 -3.15 2.38
N PHE A 310 19.79 -4.37 2.35
CA PHE A 310 19.70 -5.25 3.52
C PHE A 310 21.02 -5.46 4.26
N ARG A 311 22.13 -5.60 3.53
CA ARG A 311 23.45 -5.86 4.11
C ARG A 311 23.99 -4.72 4.99
N PHE A 312 23.41 -3.54 4.87
CA PHE A 312 23.80 -2.36 5.64
C PHE A 312 22.87 -2.10 6.82
N VAL A 313 21.72 -2.79 6.87
CA VAL A 313 20.78 -2.68 7.98
C VAL A 313 21.27 -3.51 9.16
N SER A 314 21.51 -2.85 10.30
CA SER A 314 21.98 -3.46 11.54
C SER A 314 20.84 -3.96 12.43
N THR A 315 19.67 -3.32 12.36
CA THR A 315 18.49 -3.75 13.12
C THR A 315 17.99 -5.10 12.60
N PRO A 316 17.80 -6.11 13.48
CA PRO A 316 17.28 -7.42 13.06
C PRO A 316 15.91 -7.31 12.39
N LEU A 317 15.79 -7.93 11.20
CA LEU A 317 14.57 -7.89 10.40
C LEU A 317 13.88 -9.26 10.37
N PHE A 318 12.56 -9.28 10.36
CA PHE A 318 11.77 -10.44 9.96
C PHE A 318 10.98 -10.09 8.71
N VAL A 319 11.27 -10.76 7.60
CA VAL A 319 10.63 -10.48 6.31
C VAL A 319 9.41 -11.37 6.13
N LEU A 320 8.22 -10.78 6.15
CA LEU A 320 6.96 -11.40 5.76
C LEU A 320 6.70 -11.08 4.30
N GLN A 321 6.70 -12.09 3.43
CA GLN A 321 6.58 -11.86 2.00
C GLN A 321 5.82 -13.01 1.33
N SER A 322 4.95 -12.70 0.39
CA SER A 322 4.50 -13.71 -0.56
C SER A 322 5.57 -13.93 -1.64
N ALA A 323 5.90 -15.18 -1.96
CA ALA A 323 6.73 -15.53 -3.12
C ALA A 323 6.12 -15.05 -4.44
N TYR A 324 4.80 -14.88 -4.46
CA TYR A 324 3.95 -14.45 -5.57
C TYR A 324 3.19 -13.18 -5.21
N ASP A 325 3.88 -12.22 -4.58
CA ASP A 325 3.27 -10.97 -4.15
C ASP A 325 2.47 -10.33 -5.29
N GLU A 326 1.17 -10.23 -5.06
CA GLU A 326 0.23 -9.87 -6.12
C GLU A 326 0.49 -8.45 -6.64
N TRP A 327 0.81 -7.53 -5.73
CA TRP A 327 1.14 -6.17 -6.11
C TRP A 327 2.38 -6.14 -6.99
N GLN A 328 3.40 -6.92 -6.65
CA GLN A 328 4.62 -6.99 -7.45
C GLN A 328 4.40 -7.66 -8.81
N LEU A 329 3.57 -8.71 -8.90
CA LEU A 329 3.21 -9.32 -10.18
C LEU A 329 2.59 -8.29 -11.14
N ILE A 330 1.67 -7.46 -10.64
CA ILE A 330 0.99 -6.44 -11.43
C ILE A 330 1.89 -5.25 -11.73
N HIS A 331 2.52 -4.67 -10.70
CA HIS A 331 3.18 -3.35 -10.79
C HIS A 331 4.67 -3.39 -11.06
N ILE A 332 5.31 -4.54 -10.86
CA ILE A 332 6.72 -4.78 -11.24
C ILE A 332 6.78 -5.65 -12.48
N ARG A 333 6.09 -6.80 -12.48
CA ARG A 333 6.14 -7.72 -13.61
C ARG A 333 5.20 -7.35 -14.76
N GLY A 334 4.23 -6.47 -14.55
CA GLY A 334 3.26 -6.07 -15.59
C GLY A 334 2.22 -7.16 -15.91
N ILE A 335 2.12 -8.19 -15.06
CA ILE A 335 1.25 -9.33 -15.25
C ILE A 335 -0.10 -8.98 -14.64
N ASN A 336 -1.06 -8.59 -15.48
CA ASN A 336 -2.39 -8.22 -15.02
C ASN A 336 -3.36 -9.40 -15.11
N CYS A 337 -3.13 -10.32 -16.07
CA CYS A 337 -4.10 -11.31 -16.51
C CYS A 337 -5.46 -10.68 -16.90
N GLN A 338 -6.28 -11.33 -17.73
CA GLN A 338 -7.58 -10.76 -18.08
C GLN A 338 -8.58 -11.04 -16.96
N VAL A 339 -9.04 -10.04 -16.21
CA VAL A 339 -10.24 -10.22 -15.37
C VAL A 339 -11.38 -10.55 -16.34
N PRO A 340 -12.05 -11.72 -16.25
CA PRO A 340 -13.16 -12.01 -17.14
C PRO A 340 -14.17 -10.85 -17.03
N GLU A 341 -14.64 -10.35 -18.17
CA GLU A 341 -15.69 -9.32 -18.18
C GLU A 341 -16.88 -9.86 -17.39
N TYR A 342 -17.01 -9.42 -16.14
CA TYR A 342 -18.23 -9.60 -15.40
C TYR A 342 -19.21 -8.64 -16.05
N GLY A 343 -19.95 -9.14 -17.05
CA GLY A 343 -21.11 -8.45 -17.57
C GLY A 343 -21.95 -7.97 -16.38
N ASP A 344 -22.30 -6.69 -16.41
CA ASP A 344 -22.97 -5.88 -15.40
C ASP A 344 -24.23 -6.55 -14.79
N ASN A 345 -24.05 -7.57 -13.96
CA ASN A 345 -25.15 -8.23 -13.24
C ASN A 345 -25.61 -7.42 -12.02
N PHE A 346 -24.91 -6.33 -11.68
CA PHE A 346 -25.41 -5.35 -10.71
C PHE A 346 -26.49 -4.44 -11.31
N THR A 347 -26.48 -4.24 -12.63
CA THR A 347 -27.45 -3.39 -13.33
C THR A 347 -28.73 -4.16 -13.71
N MET A 348 -28.65 -5.49 -13.90
CA MET A 348 -29.82 -6.32 -14.23
C MET A 348 -30.77 -6.61 -13.05
N LYS A 349 -30.31 -6.51 -11.80
CA LYS A 349 -31.20 -6.70 -10.63
C LYS A 349 -32.14 -5.52 -10.37
N ARG A 350 -31.89 -4.35 -10.98
CA ARG A 350 -32.77 -3.17 -10.83
C ARG A 350 -33.84 -3.08 -11.92
N SER A 351 -33.76 -3.89 -12.99
CA SER A 351 -34.80 -3.98 -14.02
C SER A 351 -35.77 -5.15 -13.83
N LEU A 352 -35.46 -6.11 -12.93
CA LEU A 352 -36.29 -7.30 -12.67
C LEU A 352 -37.45 -7.08 -11.67
N LEU A 353 -37.69 -5.84 -11.21
CA LEU A 353 -38.91 -5.47 -10.47
C LEU A 353 -40.04 -4.93 -11.35
N ARG A 354 -39.89 -4.96 -12.69
CA ARG A 354 -40.96 -4.65 -13.63
C ARG A 354 -40.88 -5.52 -14.90
N ARG A 355 -41.27 -6.80 -14.81
CA ARG A 355 -42.21 -7.40 -15.78
C ARG A 355 -42.57 -8.83 -15.43
N SER A 356 -43.85 -9.07 -15.66
CA SER A 356 -44.64 -10.31 -15.67
C SER A 356 -43.89 -11.60 -15.96
N THR A 357 -44.33 -12.63 -15.24
CA THR A 357 -44.24 -14.05 -15.60
C THR A 357 -44.59 -14.27 -17.08
N THR A 358 -43.62 -14.75 -17.86
CA THR A 358 -43.68 -15.71 -18.99
C THR A 358 -42.47 -15.42 -19.86
N ASP A 359 -41.47 -16.32 -19.81
CA ASP A 359 -40.65 -16.79 -20.93
C ASP A 359 -39.34 -17.39 -20.39
N ALA A 360 -39.36 -18.72 -20.26
CA ALA A 360 -38.18 -19.52 -20.06
C ALA A 360 -37.40 -19.57 -21.39
N ILE A 361 -36.25 -18.90 -21.46
CA ILE A 361 -35.26 -19.11 -22.52
C ILE A 361 -33.93 -19.49 -21.88
N ALA A 362 -33.47 -20.67 -22.29
CA ALA A 362 -32.33 -21.42 -21.80
C ALA A 362 -31.06 -20.57 -21.70
N HIS A 363 -30.53 -20.44 -20.48
CA HIS A 363 -29.13 -20.08 -20.27
C HIS A 363 -28.34 -21.37 -20.17
N ALA A 364 -27.41 -21.58 -21.11
CA ALA A 364 -26.43 -22.64 -21.01
C ALA A 364 -25.63 -22.50 -19.70
N PRO A 365 -25.35 -23.60 -18.97
CA PRO A 365 -24.56 -23.52 -17.76
C PRO A 365 -23.14 -23.07 -18.09
N ILE A 366 -22.71 -21.97 -17.46
CA ILE A 366 -21.31 -21.54 -17.43
C ILE A 366 -20.51 -22.70 -16.84
N LYS A 367 -19.63 -23.31 -17.63
CA LYS A 367 -18.74 -24.36 -17.14
C LYS A 367 -17.81 -23.77 -16.08
N PRO A 368 -17.71 -24.37 -14.88
CA PRO A 368 -16.72 -23.94 -13.90
C PRO A 368 -15.31 -24.14 -14.46
N SER A 369 -14.43 -23.15 -14.23
CA SER A 369 -12.99 -23.32 -14.47
C SER A 369 -12.48 -24.52 -13.67
N PRO A 370 -11.70 -25.43 -14.27
CA PRO A 370 -11.23 -26.64 -13.60
C PRO A 370 -10.22 -26.37 -12.46
N ASP A 371 -9.61 -25.19 -12.40
CA ASP A 371 -8.57 -24.87 -11.42
C ASP A 371 -9.10 -24.08 -10.23
N LYS A 372 -9.65 -24.79 -9.23
CA LYS A 372 -10.09 -24.22 -7.93
C LYS A 372 -8.97 -23.61 -7.09
N ASN A 373 -7.71 -23.72 -7.53
CA ASN A 373 -6.53 -23.43 -6.74
C ASN A 373 -5.99 -21.99 -6.91
N TRP A 374 -6.52 -21.20 -7.84
CA TRP A 374 -6.03 -19.84 -8.15
C TRP A 374 -6.92 -18.73 -7.59
N ASN A 375 -7.03 -18.62 -6.27
CA ASN A 375 -7.70 -17.48 -5.65
C ASN A 375 -6.69 -16.37 -5.33
N TYR A 376 -7.06 -15.12 -5.62
CA TYR A 376 -6.25 -13.94 -5.35
C TYR A 376 -6.87 -13.11 -4.22
N LYS A 377 -6.01 -12.62 -3.31
CA LYS A 377 -6.39 -11.63 -2.31
C LYS A 377 -5.79 -10.28 -2.69
N HIS A 378 -6.64 -9.38 -3.19
CA HIS A 378 -6.23 -8.00 -3.43
C HIS A 378 -5.93 -7.27 -2.13
N ILE A 379 -5.14 -6.17 -2.22
CA ILE A 379 -4.77 -5.22 -1.14
C ILE A 379 -5.97 -4.59 -0.38
N HIS A 380 -7.17 -5.04 -0.69
CA HIS A 380 -8.47 -4.58 -0.25
C HIS A 380 -9.23 -5.66 0.53
N GLY A 381 -8.63 -6.84 0.74
CA GLY A 381 -9.36 -8.02 1.22
C GLY A 381 -10.49 -8.41 0.26
N ILE A 382 -10.35 -8.08 -1.04
CA ILE A 382 -11.33 -8.44 -2.06
C ILE A 382 -10.81 -9.70 -2.74
N TYR A 383 -11.64 -10.73 -2.69
CA TYR A 383 -11.36 -12.05 -3.21
C TYR A 383 -11.85 -12.12 -4.65
N CYS A 384 -10.91 -12.20 -5.58
CA CYS A 384 -11.22 -12.37 -6.99
C CYS A 384 -10.98 -13.82 -7.41
N ARG A 385 -11.92 -14.36 -8.20
CA ARG A 385 -11.66 -15.57 -8.98
C ARG A 385 -10.57 -15.26 -10.02
N PRO A 386 -9.77 -16.27 -10.40
CA PRO A 386 -8.57 -16.04 -11.18
C PRO A 386 -8.90 -15.35 -12.50
N PRO A 387 -8.17 -14.26 -12.84
CA PRO A 387 -8.19 -13.71 -14.18
C PRO A 387 -7.66 -14.75 -15.19
N GLU A 388 -8.22 -14.74 -16.41
CA GLU A 388 -7.76 -15.53 -17.53
C GLU A 388 -6.35 -15.04 -17.95
N CYS A 389 -5.33 -15.70 -17.43
CA CYS A 389 -3.94 -15.45 -17.83
C CYS A 389 -3.60 -16.18 -19.15
N THR A 390 -2.69 -15.62 -19.94
CA THR A 390 -2.03 -16.33 -21.04
C THR A 390 -1.06 -17.40 -20.51
N ARG A 391 -0.55 -18.27 -21.40
CA ARG A 391 0.47 -19.26 -21.03
C ARG A 391 1.75 -18.61 -20.52
N ASP A 392 2.16 -17.52 -21.16
CA ASP A 392 3.39 -16.80 -20.83
C ASP A 392 3.26 -16.05 -19.50
N GLU A 393 2.11 -15.43 -19.23
CA GLU A 393 1.81 -14.81 -17.93
C GLU A 393 1.84 -15.85 -16.80
N ARG A 394 1.21 -17.02 -16.96
CA ARG A 394 1.28 -18.09 -15.96
C ARG A 394 2.71 -18.55 -15.72
N ALA A 395 3.48 -18.78 -16.79
CA ALA A 395 4.88 -19.17 -16.66
C ALA A 395 5.69 -18.09 -15.92
N ALA A 396 5.45 -16.82 -16.19
CA ALA A 396 6.11 -15.70 -15.55
C ALA A 396 5.72 -15.55 -14.06
N ILE A 397 4.46 -15.82 -13.70
CA ILE A 397 4.01 -15.91 -12.30
C ILE A 397 4.80 -17.01 -11.60
N MET A 398 4.83 -18.23 -12.16
CA MET A 398 5.58 -19.35 -11.57
C MET A 398 7.07 -19.03 -11.41
N GLN A 399 7.68 -18.41 -12.44
CA GLN A 399 9.07 -17.98 -12.42
C GLN A 399 9.35 -16.89 -11.36
N PHE A 400 8.37 -16.04 -11.04
CA PHE A 400 8.57 -14.92 -10.11
C PHE A 400 8.97 -15.40 -8.71
N ARG A 401 8.54 -16.59 -8.27
CA ARG A 401 9.04 -17.19 -7.02
C ARG A 401 10.56 -17.27 -6.99
N ASN A 402 11.19 -17.70 -8.07
CA ASN A 402 12.66 -17.82 -8.13
C ASN A 402 13.33 -16.44 -8.08
N VAL A 403 12.70 -15.43 -8.68
CA VAL A 403 13.15 -14.03 -8.62
C VAL A 403 13.06 -13.49 -7.18
N SER A 404 11.93 -13.71 -6.51
CA SER A 404 11.72 -13.34 -5.10
C SER A 404 12.73 -14.01 -4.16
N LEU A 405 12.92 -15.33 -4.28
CA LEU A 405 13.87 -16.07 -3.45
C LEU A 405 15.32 -15.67 -3.72
N TYR A 406 15.66 -15.37 -4.97
CA TYR A 406 17.00 -14.85 -5.29
C TYR A 406 17.25 -13.51 -4.57
N ALA A 407 16.27 -12.60 -4.60
CA ALA A 407 16.36 -11.30 -3.95
C ALA A 407 16.46 -11.41 -2.41
N LEU A 408 15.86 -12.46 -1.82
CA LEU A 408 15.86 -12.72 -0.37
C LEU A 408 17.11 -13.46 0.15
N ARG A 409 18.04 -13.87 -0.73
CA ARG A 409 19.29 -14.56 -0.33
C ARG A 409 20.06 -13.86 0.79
N PRO A 410 20.21 -12.52 0.82
CA PRO A 410 20.87 -11.83 1.93
C PRO A 410 20.18 -12.09 3.28
N VAL A 411 18.84 -12.16 3.31
CA VAL A 411 18.06 -12.45 4.52
C VAL A 411 18.26 -13.91 4.96
N MET A 412 18.23 -14.85 4.00
CA MET A 412 18.47 -16.27 4.26
C MET A 412 19.87 -16.57 4.81
N GLN A 413 20.83 -15.67 4.57
CA GLN A 413 22.21 -15.78 5.06
C GLN A 413 22.43 -15.07 6.39
N SER A 414 21.45 -14.32 6.89
CA SER A 414 21.55 -13.61 8.16
C SER A 414 21.32 -14.56 9.34
N ALA A 415 22.17 -14.43 10.36
CA ALA A 415 22.01 -15.16 11.62
C ALA A 415 20.99 -14.51 12.58
N SER A 416 20.71 -13.20 12.42
CA SER A 416 19.82 -12.44 13.31
C SER A 416 18.47 -12.11 12.69
N SER A 417 18.36 -12.21 11.36
CA SER A 417 17.13 -11.91 10.62
C SER A 417 16.39 -13.18 10.22
N GLY A 418 15.06 -13.09 10.22
CA GLY A 418 14.17 -14.17 9.83
C GLY A 418 13.36 -13.84 8.58
N LEU A 419 12.66 -14.84 8.07
CA LEU A 419 11.70 -14.68 6.99
C LEU A 419 10.60 -15.73 7.05
N PHE A 420 9.42 -15.33 6.64
CA PHE A 420 8.29 -16.19 6.32
C PHE A 420 7.84 -15.87 4.90
N VAL A 421 8.05 -16.83 4.00
CA VAL A 421 7.72 -16.73 2.59
C VAL A 421 6.61 -17.71 2.28
N SER A 422 5.38 -17.21 2.14
CA SER A 422 4.22 -18.01 1.72
C SER A 422 4.19 -18.17 0.21
N SER A 423 3.51 -19.20 -0.28
CA SER A 423 3.19 -19.34 -1.70
C SER A 423 1.78 -18.88 -2.04
N CYS A 424 1.10 -18.15 -1.14
CA CYS A 424 -0.21 -17.59 -1.39
C CYS A 424 -0.11 -16.34 -2.28
N MET A 425 -1.06 -16.11 -3.18
CA MET A 425 -1.12 -14.89 -4.00
C MET A 425 -1.83 -13.78 -3.22
N GLU A 426 -1.04 -13.01 -2.48
CA GLU A 426 -1.51 -11.99 -1.54
C GLU A 426 -0.55 -10.79 -1.50
N HIS A 427 -1.02 -9.72 -0.87
CA HIS A 427 -0.20 -8.58 -0.49
C HIS A 427 -0.65 -8.13 0.90
N SER A 428 0.26 -8.19 1.89
CA SER A 428 0.04 -8.08 3.34
C SER A 428 -0.40 -9.37 4.03
N GLN A 429 0.34 -9.78 5.06
CA GLN A 429 0.09 -10.99 5.86
C GLN A 429 -0.22 -10.70 7.33
N SER A 430 0.25 -9.55 7.84
CA SER A 430 0.18 -9.21 9.26
C SER A 430 -1.07 -8.40 9.64
N LEU A 431 -1.77 -7.84 8.65
CA LEU A 431 -2.90 -6.92 8.89
C LEU A 431 -4.29 -7.52 8.74
N TYR A 432 -4.40 -8.83 8.50
CA TYR A 432 -5.67 -9.53 8.42
C TYR A 432 -5.66 -10.75 9.33
N ASP A 433 -6.77 -10.99 10.03
CA ASP A 433 -6.87 -12.08 11.00
C ASP A 433 -6.65 -13.44 10.33
N ASP A 434 -7.21 -13.64 9.14
CA ASP A 434 -7.13 -14.87 8.35
C ASP A 434 -5.69 -15.15 7.87
N THR A 435 -4.99 -14.18 7.31
CA THR A 435 -3.59 -14.37 6.88
C THR A 435 -2.67 -14.57 8.07
N TRP A 436 -2.89 -13.82 9.15
CA TRP A 436 -2.08 -13.85 10.35
C TRP A 436 -2.16 -15.19 11.10
N THR A 437 -3.36 -15.76 11.18
CA THR A 437 -3.63 -16.96 11.99
C THR A 437 -3.75 -18.25 11.16
N SER A 438 -4.09 -18.15 9.88
CA SER A 438 -4.52 -19.31 9.08
C SER A 438 -3.58 -19.67 7.93
N ILE A 439 -2.55 -18.87 7.62
CA ILE A 439 -1.50 -19.28 6.67
C ILE A 439 -0.39 -20.01 7.41
N PHE A 440 -0.09 -21.24 6.97
CA PHE A 440 0.94 -22.09 7.58
C PHE A 440 2.08 -22.38 6.62
N VAL A 441 3.32 -22.26 7.11
CA VAL A 441 4.52 -22.71 6.40
C VAL A 441 5.39 -23.51 7.37
N ASN A 442 5.75 -24.73 6.98
CA ASN A 442 6.50 -25.67 7.82
C ASN A 442 5.83 -25.95 9.19
N GLY A 443 4.50 -25.91 9.26
CA GLY A 443 3.72 -26.17 10.47
C GLY A 443 3.58 -24.98 11.41
N TYR A 444 4.05 -23.78 11.03
CA TYR A 444 3.90 -22.55 11.82
C TYR A 444 2.96 -21.58 11.11
N SER A 445 2.04 -20.97 11.85
CA SER A 445 1.31 -19.80 11.38
C SER A 445 2.23 -18.57 11.27
N VAL A 446 1.79 -17.52 10.57
CA VAL A 446 2.49 -16.24 10.54
C VAL A 446 2.66 -15.68 11.96
N ALA A 447 1.59 -15.71 12.76
CA ALA A 447 1.61 -15.25 14.15
C ALA A 447 2.67 -15.98 15.00
N GLU A 448 2.71 -17.31 14.94
CA GLU A 448 3.68 -18.11 15.69
C GLU A 448 5.12 -17.85 15.22
N ALA A 449 5.35 -17.75 13.90
CA ALA A 449 6.68 -17.52 13.36
C ALA A 449 7.24 -16.16 13.81
N VAL A 450 6.43 -15.10 13.73
CA VAL A 450 6.82 -13.74 14.16
C VAL A 450 7.00 -13.69 15.68
N GLY A 451 6.08 -14.28 16.45
CA GLY A 451 6.18 -14.35 17.90
C GLY A 451 7.42 -15.08 18.38
N ASN A 452 7.68 -16.28 17.82
CA ASN A 452 8.85 -17.07 18.14
C ASN A 452 10.15 -16.34 17.81
N TRP A 453 10.21 -15.63 16.69
CA TRP A 453 11.36 -14.79 16.36
C TRP A 453 11.50 -13.63 17.35
N MET A 454 10.46 -12.81 17.55
CA MET A 454 10.51 -11.61 18.40
C MET A 454 10.98 -11.90 19.82
N PHE A 455 10.53 -13.02 20.38
CA PHE A 455 10.84 -13.45 21.73
C PHE A 455 11.96 -14.49 21.83
N GLU A 456 12.66 -14.78 20.72
CA GLU A 456 13.81 -15.70 20.69
C GLU A 456 13.45 -17.10 21.24
N ARG A 457 12.25 -17.60 20.93
CA ARG A 457 11.75 -18.90 21.40
C ARG A 457 12.32 -20.09 20.60
N THR A 458 12.96 -19.81 19.47
CA THR A 458 13.49 -20.81 18.53
C THR A 458 14.67 -20.18 17.78
N ASP A 459 15.57 -21.01 17.24
CA ASP A 459 16.62 -20.59 16.29
C ASP A 459 16.16 -20.77 14.83
N ARG A 460 15.00 -21.41 14.60
CA ARG A 460 14.44 -21.60 13.25
C ARG A 460 13.66 -20.35 12.85
N HIS A 461 14.33 -19.46 12.14
CA HIS A 461 13.74 -18.18 11.70
C HIS A 461 13.42 -18.11 10.21
N HIS A 462 13.67 -19.17 9.44
CA HIS A 462 13.41 -19.21 8.00
C HIS A 462 12.32 -20.23 7.67
N HIS A 463 11.21 -19.72 7.13
CA HIS A 463 10.06 -20.48 6.69
C HIS A 463 9.83 -20.15 5.21
N ILE A 464 10.18 -21.07 4.32
CA ILE A 464 9.97 -20.91 2.87
C ILE A 464 9.04 -22.00 2.40
N ASP A 465 7.94 -21.59 1.78
CA ASP A 465 6.91 -22.48 1.29
C ASP A 465 7.31 -23.20 -0.02
N CYS A 466 6.59 -24.26 -0.35
CA CYS A 466 6.72 -24.99 -1.61
C CYS A 466 6.22 -24.18 -2.82
N GLU A 467 6.33 -24.66 -4.05
CA GLU A 467 5.85 -23.91 -5.22
C GLU A 467 4.31 -23.90 -5.31
N PHE A 468 3.70 -22.75 -5.65
CA PHE A 468 2.24 -22.66 -5.80
C PHE A 468 1.72 -23.68 -6.84
N PRO A 469 0.52 -24.26 -6.67
CA PRO A 469 -0.45 -24.08 -5.58
C PRO A 469 -0.36 -25.15 -4.48
N CYS A 470 0.84 -25.47 -4.00
CA CYS A 470 1.01 -26.57 -3.07
C CYS A 470 0.40 -26.35 -1.67
N ASN A 471 0.28 -25.10 -1.21
CA ASN A 471 -0.08 -24.82 0.18
C ASN A 471 -1.60 -24.76 0.36
N PRO A 472 -2.22 -25.76 1.02
CA PRO A 472 -3.66 -25.81 1.20
C PRO A 472 -4.17 -24.71 2.13
N SER A 473 -3.32 -24.12 2.98
CA SER A 473 -3.74 -23.04 3.89
C SER A 473 -4.09 -21.76 3.13
N CYS A 474 -3.52 -21.56 1.94
CA CYS A 474 -3.86 -20.42 1.07
C CYS A 474 -5.32 -20.45 0.58
N ALA A 475 -5.95 -21.63 0.53
CA ALA A 475 -7.33 -21.77 0.05
C ALA A 475 -8.38 -21.29 1.07
N ASN A 476 -7.99 -21.15 2.34
CA ASN A 476 -8.88 -20.77 3.44
C ASN A 476 -8.77 -19.28 3.84
N VAL A 477 -8.02 -18.49 3.07
CA VAL A 477 -7.88 -17.05 3.26
C VAL A 477 -9.02 -16.39 2.49
N TRP A 478 -9.99 -15.76 3.20
CA TRP A 478 -11.35 -15.43 2.72
C TRP A 478 -11.89 -14.07 3.15
#